data_AF-A0A4P5YGT4-F1
#
_entry.id   AF-A0A4P5YGT4-F1
#
_cell.length_a   1.000
_cell.length_b   1.000
_cell.length_c   1.000
_cell.angle_alpha   90.00
_cell.angle_beta   90.00
_cell.angle_gamma   90.00
#
_symmetry.space_group_name_H-M   'P 1'
#
loop_
_entity.id
_entity.type
_entity.pdbx_description
1 polymer ?
#
loop_
_entity_poly.entity_id
_entity_poly.type
_entity_poly.pdbx_seq_one_letter_code
_entity_poly.pdbx_strand_id
1 'polypeptide(L)'
;MPAPRKGLLAALATAATAILAAAPLPYPAPPSPPMACPVPDARPQVGILTSVDPAYRGTARLFEALQRPEWKALLNDADSEVGGCAAFLITTMPPADWAKLSVSFVGENIREALAARRSHAWSTNVPWPLFLNDVLPYACLDEARDPWRADFRRRFGAMVKQAKTRDEAARIVNARIQDEVGVKYSPKRRAPNQSPTDSMRQGMASCTGLSILLCDAFRAVGLPARVAGVPTWTTINGNHNWVEVWLGPDGAPKADSAISPPEAAAWAAAWRVTEYNPDPKGWDHAWFMDRAAAADPARPETRIYATCWYRTDLLFPMVWNLGARDVFGLDRTAVYHQLAGGHRQPVAADRCLISVRATRAGKRVAATVAIVQPGQPDRTVVTRGEDKDLNDIARFAVPANEGRVELRVGAVTALAIPVGGKEVVVELELP
;
A
#
# COMPACT_ATOMS: atom_id res chain seq x y z
N MET A 1 -52.54 -5.99 55.94
CA MET A 1 -51.89 -7.33 55.98
C MET A 1 -52.98 -8.38 56.02
N PRO A 2 -52.73 -9.60 55.50
CA PRO A 2 -51.46 -10.12 54.99
C PRO A 2 -51.57 -10.53 53.51
N ALA A 3 -50.54 -10.84 52.75
CA ALA A 3 -49.12 -10.48 52.66
C ALA A 3 -48.65 -11.11 51.33
N PRO A 4 -47.61 -10.57 50.68
CA PRO A 4 -47.22 -10.89 49.31
C PRO A 4 -46.27 -12.11 49.25
N ARG A 5 -46.26 -12.84 48.13
CA ARG A 5 -45.17 -13.74 47.75
C ARG A 5 -44.76 -13.37 46.32
N LYS A 6 -43.76 -12.51 46.12
CA LYS A 6 -42.34 -12.88 45.97
C LYS A 6 -42.18 -14.14 45.13
N GLY A 7 -41.86 -13.95 43.85
CA GLY A 7 -41.56 -15.06 42.95
C GLY A 7 -41.47 -14.69 41.47
N LEU A 8 -40.92 -13.52 41.11
CA LEU A 8 -40.53 -13.28 39.71
C LEU A 8 -39.31 -12.33 39.62
N LEU A 9 -38.35 -12.54 40.52
CA LEU A 9 -36.99 -12.01 40.47
C LEU A 9 -36.04 -13.21 40.47
N ALA A 10 -36.13 -14.03 39.42
CA ALA A 10 -35.22 -15.18 39.21
C ALA A 10 -35.18 -15.70 37.76
N ALA A 11 -35.68 -14.97 36.75
CA ALA A 11 -35.72 -15.45 35.36
C ALA A 11 -35.15 -14.49 34.31
N LEU A 12 -34.40 -13.46 34.72
CA LEU A 12 -33.76 -12.48 33.82
C LEU A 12 -32.24 -12.40 33.96
N ALA A 13 -31.61 -13.43 34.52
CA ALA A 13 -30.16 -13.48 34.69
C ALA A 13 -29.63 -14.90 34.50
N THR A 14 -29.75 -15.46 33.28
CA THR A 14 -28.89 -16.53 32.74
C THR A 14 -29.32 -16.84 31.30
N ALA A 15 -29.07 -15.89 30.40
CA ALA A 15 -28.90 -16.17 28.98
C ALA A 15 -27.89 -15.17 28.39
N ALA A 16 -26.84 -14.85 29.15
CA ALA A 16 -25.60 -14.36 28.59
C ALA A 16 -24.79 -15.59 28.15
N THR A 17 -25.30 -16.29 27.13
CA THR A 17 -24.47 -17.25 26.42
C THR A 17 -23.47 -16.40 25.66
N ALA A 18 -22.23 -16.43 26.14
CA ALA A 18 -21.11 -15.85 25.44
C ALA A 18 -21.14 -16.36 24.00
N ILE A 19 -21.50 -15.48 23.07
CA ILE A 19 -21.05 -15.62 21.69
C ILE A 19 -19.56 -15.31 21.80
N LEU A 20 -18.77 -16.34 22.14
CA LEU A 20 -17.38 -16.33 21.76
C LEU A 20 -17.39 -16.10 20.26
N ALA A 21 -16.89 -14.93 19.84
CA ALA A 21 -16.50 -14.72 18.47
C ALA A 21 -15.56 -15.87 18.12
N ALA A 22 -16.06 -16.84 17.35
CA ALA A 22 -15.21 -17.89 16.82
C ALA A 22 -14.10 -17.18 16.05
N ALA A 23 -12.85 -17.39 16.49
CA ALA A 23 -11.70 -16.96 15.71
C ALA A 23 -11.90 -17.55 14.29
N PRO A 24 -11.72 -16.76 13.22
CA PRO A 24 -11.82 -17.28 11.88
C PRO A 24 -10.89 -18.48 11.76
N LEU A 25 -11.43 -19.61 11.29
CA LEU A 25 -10.64 -20.82 11.09
C LEU A 25 -9.41 -20.46 10.24
N PRO A 26 -8.20 -20.87 10.64
CA PRO A 26 -7.01 -20.59 9.87
C PRO A 26 -7.19 -21.16 8.46
N TYR A 27 -6.94 -20.33 7.45
CA TYR A 27 -6.90 -20.81 6.07
C TYR A 27 -5.83 -21.91 5.98
N PRO A 28 -6.17 -23.14 5.57
CA PRO A 28 -5.17 -24.20 5.44
C PRO A 28 -4.09 -23.74 4.44
N ALA A 29 -2.83 -23.76 4.88
CA ALA A 29 -1.70 -23.35 4.05
C ALA A 29 -1.50 -24.37 2.92
N PRO A 30 -1.61 -23.98 1.64
CA PRO A 30 -1.24 -24.87 0.54
C PRO A 30 0.29 -24.97 0.45
N PRO A 31 0.82 -26.03 -0.19
CA PRO A 31 2.24 -26.07 -0.54
C PRO A 31 2.59 -24.84 -1.38
N SER A 32 3.74 -24.23 -1.12
CA SER A 32 4.26 -23.14 -1.94
C SER A 32 4.27 -23.57 -3.41
N PRO A 33 3.86 -22.71 -4.35
CA PRO A 33 4.00 -23.02 -5.76
C PRO A 33 5.45 -23.40 -6.08
N PRO A 34 5.69 -24.38 -6.96
CA PRO A 34 7.01 -24.96 -7.20
C PRO A 34 8.05 -23.94 -7.71
N MET A 35 7.62 -22.76 -8.17
CA MET A 35 8.49 -21.64 -8.49
C MET A 35 7.98 -20.35 -7.85
N ALA A 36 8.84 -19.69 -7.07
CA ALA A 36 8.66 -18.31 -6.67
C ALA A 36 8.62 -17.41 -7.92
N CYS A 37 7.78 -16.37 -7.93
CA CYS A 37 7.75 -15.41 -9.03
C CYS A 37 9.13 -14.71 -9.13
N PRO A 38 9.81 -14.69 -10.29
CA PRO A 38 11.13 -14.06 -10.39
C PRO A 38 11.01 -12.54 -10.18
N VAL A 39 12.05 -11.94 -9.59
CA VAL A 39 12.20 -10.48 -9.53
C VAL A 39 12.99 -10.05 -10.77
N PRO A 40 12.48 -9.13 -11.62
CA PRO A 40 13.21 -8.74 -12.83
C PRO A 40 14.57 -8.11 -12.53
N ASP A 41 15.63 -8.62 -13.16
CA ASP A 41 17.02 -8.12 -13.01
C ASP A 41 17.34 -6.90 -13.89
N ALA A 42 16.49 -6.62 -14.89
CA ALA A 42 16.66 -5.49 -15.80
C ALA A 42 15.81 -4.29 -15.37
N ARG A 43 16.28 -3.08 -15.65
CA ARG A 43 15.48 -1.87 -15.45
C ARG A 43 14.23 -1.92 -16.34
N PRO A 44 13.04 -1.61 -15.82
CA PRO A 44 11.81 -1.62 -16.60
C PRO A 44 11.82 -0.48 -17.62
N GLN A 45 11.41 -0.77 -18.85
CA GLN A 45 11.10 0.26 -19.85
C GLN A 45 9.68 0.77 -19.60
N VAL A 46 9.56 1.88 -18.87
CA VAL A 46 8.26 2.50 -18.60
C VAL A 46 7.96 3.53 -19.69
N GLY A 47 7.05 3.19 -20.59
CA GLY A 47 6.51 4.14 -21.57
C GLY A 47 5.42 5.01 -20.95
N ILE A 48 5.39 6.29 -21.32
CA ILE A 48 4.20 7.14 -21.12
C ILE A 48 3.22 6.75 -22.22
N LEU A 49 1.99 6.38 -21.85
CA LEU A 49 0.94 6.26 -22.85
C LEU A 49 0.57 7.66 -23.35
N THR A 50 0.88 7.93 -24.61
CA THR A 50 0.52 9.19 -25.28
C THR A 50 -0.94 9.21 -25.75
N SER A 51 -1.66 8.10 -25.60
CA SER A 51 -3.11 8.04 -25.80
C SER A 51 -3.72 6.99 -24.88
N VAL A 52 -4.75 7.40 -24.15
CA VAL A 52 -5.64 6.47 -23.46
C VAL A 52 -6.63 6.00 -24.51
N ASP A 53 -6.69 4.69 -24.78
CA ASP A 53 -7.58 4.08 -25.77
C ASP A 53 -8.99 4.71 -25.71
N PRO A 54 -9.54 5.24 -26.83
CA PRO A 54 -10.89 5.81 -26.86
C PRO A 54 -11.99 4.78 -26.52
N ALA A 55 -11.69 3.49 -26.43
CA ALA A 55 -12.64 2.42 -26.13
C ALA A 55 -13.11 2.33 -24.67
N TYR A 56 -12.82 3.30 -23.80
CA TYR A 56 -13.41 3.31 -22.46
C TYR A 56 -14.87 3.80 -22.51
N ARG A 57 -15.79 2.86 -22.68
CA ARG A 57 -17.24 3.10 -22.76
C ARG A 57 -17.91 3.19 -21.39
N GLY A 58 -17.35 3.92 -20.42
CA GLY A 58 -17.93 4.02 -19.05
C GLY A 58 -19.39 4.45 -19.07
N THR A 59 -19.71 5.51 -19.83
CA THR A 59 -21.08 5.98 -20.02
C THR A 59 -21.95 4.96 -20.76
N ALA A 60 -21.42 4.23 -21.74
CA ALA A 60 -22.19 3.20 -22.44
C ALA A 60 -22.49 1.99 -21.53
N ARG A 61 -21.55 1.63 -20.64
CA ARG A 61 -21.77 0.60 -19.62
C ARG A 61 -22.84 1.01 -18.62
N LEU A 62 -22.92 2.29 -18.26
CA LEU A 62 -24.01 2.79 -17.42
C LEU A 62 -25.37 2.67 -18.12
N PHE A 63 -25.46 3.01 -19.41
CA PHE A 63 -26.68 2.79 -20.19
C PHE A 63 -27.05 1.31 -20.29
N GLU A 64 -26.06 0.44 -20.51
CA GLU A 64 -26.25 -1.01 -20.53
C GLU A 64 -26.73 -1.55 -19.18
N ALA A 65 -26.15 -1.07 -18.07
CA ALA A 65 -26.53 -1.41 -16.71
C ALA A 65 -28.00 -1.07 -16.41
N LEU A 66 -28.50 0.06 -16.91
CA LEU A 66 -29.91 0.45 -16.76
C LEU A 66 -30.89 -0.48 -17.49
N GLN A 67 -30.42 -1.28 -18.45
CA GLN A 67 -31.23 -2.29 -19.17
C GLN A 67 -31.18 -3.68 -18.52
N ARG A 68 -30.24 -3.93 -17.60
CA ARG A 68 -30.06 -5.22 -16.93
C ARG A 68 -30.77 -5.19 -15.56
N PRO A 69 -31.75 -6.07 -15.27
CA PRO A 69 -32.59 -5.96 -14.07
C PRO A 69 -31.83 -5.85 -12.75
N GLU A 70 -30.80 -6.68 -12.53
CA GLU A 70 -30.01 -6.67 -11.29
C GLU A 70 -29.21 -5.36 -11.13
N TRP A 71 -28.56 -4.90 -12.20
CA TRP A 71 -27.82 -3.64 -12.19
C TRP A 71 -28.73 -2.43 -12.03
N LYS A 72 -29.89 -2.43 -12.70
CA LYS A 72 -30.92 -1.40 -12.53
C LYS A 72 -31.45 -1.36 -11.10
N ALA A 73 -31.63 -2.52 -10.45
CA ALA A 73 -32.03 -2.58 -9.06
C ALA A 73 -30.95 -1.98 -8.14
N LEU A 74 -29.66 -2.31 -8.35
CA LEU A 74 -28.56 -1.73 -7.58
C LEU A 74 -28.42 -0.21 -7.78
N LEU A 75 -28.62 0.28 -9.01
CA LEU A 75 -28.58 1.71 -9.33
C LEU A 75 -29.77 2.48 -8.71
N ASN A 76 -30.92 1.83 -8.52
CA ASN A 76 -32.12 2.38 -7.90
C ASN A 76 -32.33 1.88 -6.47
N ASP A 77 -31.26 1.49 -5.77
CA ASP A 77 -31.33 1.07 -4.38
C ASP A 77 -31.98 2.20 -3.54
N ALA A 78 -32.74 1.83 -2.51
CA ALA A 78 -33.44 2.78 -1.65
C ALA A 78 -32.47 3.74 -0.94
N ASP A 79 -31.23 3.29 -0.73
CA ASP A 79 -30.12 4.14 -0.32
C ASP A 79 -29.46 4.77 -1.56
N SER A 80 -29.71 6.05 -1.80
CA SER A 80 -29.19 6.76 -2.99
C SER A 80 -27.66 6.81 -3.05
N GLU A 81 -26.96 6.68 -1.91
CA GLU A 81 -25.50 6.59 -1.89
C GLU A 81 -25.00 5.26 -2.51
N VAL A 82 -25.78 4.17 -2.37
CA VAL A 82 -25.49 2.90 -3.03
C VAL A 82 -25.57 3.07 -4.55
N GLY A 83 -26.64 3.70 -5.05
CA GLY A 83 -26.82 3.97 -6.47
C GLY A 83 -25.70 4.84 -7.05
N GLY A 84 -25.30 5.90 -6.33
CA GLY A 84 -24.18 6.76 -6.71
C GLY A 84 -22.83 6.03 -6.77
N CYS A 85 -22.54 5.20 -5.76
CA CYS A 85 -21.33 4.37 -5.74
C CYS A 85 -21.33 3.32 -6.87
N ALA A 86 -22.48 2.70 -7.15
CA ALA A 86 -22.63 1.75 -8.25
C ALA A 86 -22.38 2.43 -9.61
N ALA A 87 -22.95 3.61 -9.84
CA ALA A 87 -22.71 4.38 -11.05
C ALA A 87 -21.21 4.72 -11.20
N PHE A 88 -20.55 5.15 -10.12
CA PHE A 88 -19.11 5.39 -10.12
C PHE A 88 -18.32 4.13 -10.49
N LEU A 89 -18.57 2.99 -9.84
CA LEU A 89 -17.84 1.76 -10.15
C LEU A 89 -18.10 1.27 -11.57
N ILE A 90 -19.33 1.27 -12.07
CA ILE A 90 -19.64 0.85 -13.46
C ILE A 90 -18.89 1.71 -14.48
N THR A 91 -18.78 3.00 -14.18
CA THR A 91 -18.10 3.97 -15.05
C THR A 91 -16.59 4.02 -14.85
N THR A 92 -16.01 3.31 -13.89
CA THR A 92 -14.55 3.35 -13.62
C THR A 92 -13.88 1.98 -13.62
N MET A 93 -14.60 0.90 -13.32
CA MET A 93 -14.06 -0.45 -13.24
C MET A 93 -13.39 -0.91 -14.55
N PRO A 94 -12.34 -1.76 -14.46
CA PRO A 94 -11.74 -2.41 -15.61
C PRO A 94 -12.77 -3.16 -16.49
N PRO A 95 -12.57 -3.23 -17.82
CA PRO A 95 -13.46 -4.01 -18.69
C PRO A 95 -13.55 -5.49 -18.28
N ALA A 96 -12.45 -6.06 -17.80
CA ALA A 96 -12.40 -7.44 -17.31
C ALA A 96 -13.31 -7.65 -16.08
N ASP A 97 -13.40 -6.65 -15.20
CA ASP A 97 -14.26 -6.70 -14.03
C ASP A 97 -15.74 -6.57 -14.42
N TRP A 98 -16.09 -5.68 -15.34
CA TRP A 98 -17.46 -5.59 -15.89
C TRP A 98 -17.95 -6.92 -16.48
N ALA A 99 -17.06 -7.66 -17.14
CA ALA A 99 -17.40 -8.94 -17.76
C ALA A 99 -17.52 -10.10 -16.75
N LYS A 100 -16.88 -10.01 -15.58
CA LYS A 100 -16.71 -11.15 -14.65
C LYS A 100 -17.40 -10.98 -13.30
N LEU A 101 -17.50 -9.76 -12.79
CA LEU A 101 -18.04 -9.51 -11.45
C LEU A 101 -19.57 -9.55 -11.47
N SER A 102 -20.13 -10.31 -10.53
CA SER A 102 -21.57 -10.33 -10.27
C SER A 102 -22.04 -9.03 -9.63
N VAL A 103 -23.31 -8.67 -9.85
CA VAL A 103 -23.94 -7.52 -9.20
C VAL A 103 -23.93 -7.64 -7.68
N SER A 104 -24.10 -8.85 -7.13
CA SER A 104 -24.03 -9.11 -5.69
C SER A 104 -22.67 -8.74 -5.10
N PHE A 105 -21.56 -9.22 -5.68
CA PHE A 105 -20.20 -8.87 -5.25
C PHE A 105 -19.97 -7.35 -5.21
N VAL A 106 -20.40 -6.64 -6.26
CA VAL A 106 -20.25 -5.18 -6.34
C VAL A 106 -21.13 -4.49 -5.29
N GLY A 107 -22.39 -4.91 -5.17
CA GLY A 107 -23.33 -4.37 -4.18
C GLY A 107 -22.89 -4.60 -2.74
N GLU A 108 -22.35 -5.77 -2.41
CA GLU A 108 -21.78 -6.09 -1.10
C GLU A 108 -20.60 -5.18 -0.78
N ASN A 109 -19.64 -5.03 -1.71
CA ASN A 109 -18.50 -4.13 -1.52
C ASN A 109 -18.93 -2.67 -1.30
N ILE A 110 -19.93 -2.19 -2.06
CA ILE A 110 -20.47 -0.84 -1.88
C ILE A 110 -21.05 -0.67 -0.48
N ARG A 111 -21.91 -1.61 -0.04
CA ARG A 111 -22.56 -1.53 1.27
C ARG A 111 -21.55 -1.59 2.41
N GLU A 112 -20.54 -2.43 2.30
CA GLU A 112 -19.45 -2.53 3.27
C GLU A 112 -18.59 -1.25 3.32
N ALA A 113 -18.32 -0.61 2.17
CA ALA A 113 -17.61 0.67 2.11
C ALA A 113 -18.44 1.82 2.72
N LEU A 114 -19.75 1.87 2.46
CA LEU A 114 -20.65 2.85 3.06
C LEU A 114 -20.84 2.61 4.56
N ALA A 115 -20.90 1.35 5.00
CA ALA A 115 -20.91 1.02 6.43
C ALA A 115 -19.63 1.52 7.13
N ALA A 116 -18.47 1.36 6.50
CA ALA A 116 -17.21 1.91 7.01
C ALA A 116 -17.25 3.45 7.05
N ARG A 117 -17.71 4.10 5.97
CA ARG A 117 -17.89 5.56 5.92
C ARG A 117 -18.74 6.09 7.08
N ARG A 118 -19.88 5.44 7.36
CA ARG A 118 -20.86 5.86 8.38
C ARG A 118 -20.50 5.44 9.80
N SER A 119 -19.38 4.75 10.01
CA SER A 119 -19.03 4.16 11.32
C SER A 119 -18.48 5.18 12.33
N HIS A 120 -17.76 6.20 11.86
CA HIS A 120 -17.15 7.23 12.70
C HIS A 120 -17.38 8.63 12.14
N ALA A 121 -17.33 9.65 13.01
CA ALA A 121 -17.42 11.05 12.59
C ALA A 121 -16.33 11.40 11.56
N TRP A 122 -15.09 10.95 11.83
CA TRP A 122 -13.93 11.23 10.99
C TRP A 122 -13.95 10.48 9.65
N SER A 123 -14.64 9.33 9.55
CA SER A 123 -14.82 8.59 8.28
C SER A 123 -15.99 9.15 7.48
N THR A 124 -17.03 9.64 8.17
CA THR A 124 -18.22 10.25 7.56
C THR A 124 -17.84 11.54 6.84
N ASN A 125 -16.91 12.30 7.42
CA ASN A 125 -16.47 13.59 6.91
C ASN A 125 -15.42 13.52 5.79
N VAL A 126 -15.03 12.31 5.35
CA VAL A 126 -14.18 12.14 4.17
C VAL A 126 -14.89 12.72 2.93
N PRO A 127 -14.24 13.61 2.16
CA PRO A 127 -14.74 14.09 0.87
C PRO A 127 -15.23 12.98 -0.06
N TRP A 128 -16.38 13.18 -0.71
CA TRP A 128 -16.92 12.18 -1.66
C TRP A 128 -15.95 11.80 -2.78
N PRO A 129 -15.24 12.74 -3.43
CA PRO A 129 -14.25 12.38 -4.45
C PRO A 129 -13.15 11.45 -3.94
N LEU A 130 -12.65 11.67 -2.71
CA LEU A 130 -11.67 10.81 -2.06
C LEU A 130 -12.28 9.47 -1.64
N PHE A 131 -13.51 9.47 -1.13
CA PHE A 131 -14.20 8.22 -0.79
C PHE A 131 -14.38 7.34 -2.03
N LEU A 132 -14.89 7.90 -3.14
CA LEU A 132 -15.10 7.15 -4.38
C LEU A 132 -13.78 6.61 -4.96
N ASN A 133 -12.70 7.38 -4.91
CA ASN A 133 -11.42 6.99 -5.51
C ASN A 133 -10.54 6.09 -4.63
N ASP A 134 -10.56 6.32 -3.32
CA ASP A 134 -9.51 5.82 -2.42
C ASP A 134 -10.09 5.04 -1.23
N VAL A 135 -11.42 4.85 -1.13
CA VAL A 135 -12.08 4.00 -0.13
C VAL A 135 -12.97 2.93 -0.77
N LEU A 136 -13.89 3.36 -1.65
CA LEU A 136 -14.88 2.53 -2.32
C LEU A 136 -14.28 1.40 -3.17
N PRO A 137 -13.16 1.57 -3.90
CA PRO A 137 -12.69 0.54 -4.81
C PRO A 137 -12.36 -0.77 -4.10
N TYR A 138 -12.85 -1.87 -4.67
CA TYR A 138 -12.69 -3.23 -4.15
C TYR A 138 -11.30 -3.84 -4.47
N ALA A 139 -10.42 -3.09 -5.13
CA ALA A 139 -9.06 -3.48 -5.47
C ALA A 139 -8.13 -2.27 -5.48
N CYS A 140 -6.83 -2.52 -5.42
CA CYS A 140 -5.74 -1.56 -5.52
C CYS A 140 -5.05 -1.60 -6.88
N LEU A 141 -4.81 -2.81 -7.41
CA LEU A 141 -4.07 -3.08 -8.64
C LEU A 141 -4.82 -4.16 -9.47
N ASP A 142 -4.09 -5.11 -10.06
CA ASP A 142 -4.59 -6.25 -10.82
C ASP A 142 -4.68 -7.54 -9.97
N GLU A 143 -4.71 -7.44 -8.64
CA GLU A 143 -4.86 -8.61 -7.77
C GLU A 143 -6.21 -9.33 -7.97
N ALA A 144 -6.29 -10.60 -7.56
CA ALA A 144 -7.54 -11.33 -7.58
C ALA A 144 -8.65 -10.61 -6.77
N ARG A 145 -9.86 -10.56 -7.34
CA ARG A 145 -11.02 -9.87 -6.75
C ARG A 145 -11.63 -10.72 -5.64
N ASP A 146 -11.10 -10.58 -4.43
CA ASP A 146 -11.56 -11.30 -3.24
C ASP A 146 -12.60 -10.50 -2.43
N PRO A 147 -13.52 -11.16 -1.70
CA PRO A 147 -14.47 -10.49 -0.80
C PRO A 147 -13.83 -10.10 0.55
N TRP A 148 -12.68 -9.41 0.51
CA TRP A 148 -11.88 -9.09 1.69
C TRP A 148 -12.55 -8.07 2.64
N ARG A 149 -13.39 -7.18 2.09
CA ARG A 149 -13.85 -5.97 2.79
C ARG A 149 -14.64 -6.25 4.06
N ALA A 150 -15.56 -7.21 4.02
CA ALA A 150 -16.38 -7.56 5.18
C ALA A 150 -15.52 -8.15 6.32
N ASP A 151 -14.54 -8.97 5.98
CA ASP A 151 -13.59 -9.53 6.95
C ASP A 151 -12.74 -8.42 7.59
N PHE A 152 -12.17 -7.55 6.76
CA PHE A 152 -11.29 -6.48 7.22
C PHE A 152 -12.05 -5.43 8.03
N ARG A 153 -13.27 -5.06 7.64
CA ARG A 153 -14.09 -4.12 8.42
C ARG A 153 -14.38 -4.68 9.81
N ARG A 154 -14.66 -5.98 9.93
CA ARG A 154 -14.87 -6.64 11.22
C ARG A 154 -13.61 -6.58 12.10
N ARG A 155 -12.45 -6.96 11.55
CA ARG A 155 -11.16 -7.00 12.26
C ARG A 155 -10.70 -5.60 12.69
N PHE A 156 -10.49 -4.73 11.72
CA PHE A 156 -9.90 -3.41 11.94
C PHE A 156 -10.90 -2.42 12.52
N GLY A 157 -12.20 -2.54 12.19
CA GLY A 157 -13.25 -1.73 12.80
C GLY A 157 -13.36 -1.92 14.31
N ALA A 158 -13.11 -3.15 14.80
CA ALA A 158 -13.04 -3.40 16.24
C ALA A 158 -11.88 -2.66 16.91
N MET A 159 -10.74 -2.52 16.24
CA MET A 159 -9.55 -1.86 16.78
C MET A 159 -9.71 -0.34 16.87
N VAL A 160 -10.40 0.27 15.90
CA VAL A 160 -10.55 1.72 15.81
C VAL A 160 -11.83 2.25 16.47
N LYS A 161 -12.60 1.39 17.17
CA LYS A 161 -13.88 1.74 17.80
C LYS A 161 -13.81 3.02 18.67
N GLN A 162 -12.69 3.22 19.35
CA GLN A 162 -12.49 4.38 20.24
C GLN A 162 -11.75 5.54 19.58
N ALA A 163 -11.20 5.36 18.38
CA ALA A 163 -10.40 6.36 17.69
C ALA A 163 -11.24 7.61 17.38
N LYS A 164 -10.69 8.78 17.72
CA LYS A 164 -11.34 10.08 17.58
C LYS A 164 -10.99 10.78 16.29
N THR A 165 -9.87 10.42 15.67
CA THR A 165 -9.37 11.08 14.45
C THR A 165 -8.93 10.06 13.40
N ARG A 166 -8.82 10.52 12.15
CA ARG A 166 -8.23 9.72 11.05
C ARG A 166 -6.78 9.33 11.34
N ASP A 167 -5.98 10.24 11.90
CA ASP A 167 -4.58 9.96 12.28
C ASP A 167 -4.49 8.83 13.31
N GLU A 168 -5.27 8.92 14.38
CA GLU A 168 -5.31 7.90 15.44
C GLU A 168 -5.74 6.52 14.87
N ALA A 169 -6.82 6.49 14.09
CA ALA A 169 -7.30 5.26 13.46
C ALA A 169 -6.24 4.64 12.54
N ALA A 170 -5.60 5.46 11.70
CA ALA A 170 -4.56 5.01 10.79
C ALA A 170 -3.34 4.45 11.54
N ARG A 171 -2.88 5.12 12.61
CA ARG A 171 -1.77 4.61 13.44
C ARG A 171 -2.12 3.28 14.10
N ILE A 172 -3.34 3.13 14.63
CA ILE A 172 -3.79 1.88 15.25
C ILE A 172 -3.77 0.73 14.24
N VAL A 173 -4.35 0.93 13.05
CA VAL A 173 -4.38 -0.10 12.00
C VAL A 173 -2.98 -0.46 11.55
N ASN A 174 -2.15 0.54 11.21
CA ASN A 174 -0.81 0.30 10.68
C ASN A 174 0.11 -0.42 11.70
N ALA A 175 0.00 -0.08 12.99
CA ALA A 175 0.79 -0.71 14.04
C ALA A 175 0.38 -2.16 14.31
N ARG A 176 -0.88 -2.54 14.05
CA ARG A 176 -1.44 -3.86 14.40
C ARG A 176 -1.62 -4.80 13.22
N ILE A 177 -1.57 -4.29 11.99
CA ILE A 177 -1.92 -5.10 10.81
C ILE A 177 -1.12 -6.39 10.73
N GLN A 178 0.20 -6.33 10.96
CA GLN A 178 1.06 -7.51 10.87
C GLN A 178 0.64 -8.61 11.85
N ASP A 179 0.33 -8.24 13.09
CA ASP A 179 -0.11 -9.19 14.11
C ASP A 179 -1.50 -9.74 13.80
N GLU A 180 -2.39 -8.91 13.25
CA GLU A 180 -3.77 -9.29 12.91
C GLU A 180 -3.86 -10.25 11.74
N VAL A 181 -3.05 -10.04 10.69
CA VAL A 181 -3.12 -10.86 9.47
C VAL A 181 -2.02 -11.92 9.36
N GLY A 182 -0.97 -11.82 10.18
CA GLY A 182 0.11 -12.81 10.25
C GLY A 182 1.00 -12.87 8.99
N VAL A 183 1.01 -11.83 8.16
CA VAL A 183 1.74 -11.82 6.89
C VAL A 183 3.09 -11.12 7.05
N LYS A 184 4.17 -11.76 6.61
CA LYS A 184 5.53 -11.21 6.63
C LYS A 184 6.05 -10.93 5.23
N TYR A 185 7.01 -10.02 5.11
CA TYR A 185 7.70 -9.83 3.85
C TYR A 185 8.42 -11.11 3.42
N SER A 186 8.28 -11.47 2.14
CA SER A 186 9.07 -12.52 1.50
C SER A 186 9.01 -12.39 -0.02
N PRO A 187 10.14 -12.52 -0.73
CA PRO A 187 10.14 -12.66 -2.19
C PRO A 187 9.79 -14.08 -2.65
N LYS A 188 9.59 -15.05 -1.76
CA LYS A 188 9.27 -16.47 -2.08
C LYS A 188 7.76 -16.73 -2.24
N ARG A 189 7.05 -15.70 -2.71
CA ARG A 189 5.60 -15.67 -2.93
C ARG A 189 5.17 -16.19 -4.30
N ARG A 190 3.91 -16.62 -4.39
CA ARG A 190 3.25 -17.08 -5.64
C ARG A 190 3.19 -16.03 -6.75
N ALA A 191 2.87 -14.79 -6.38
CA ALA A 191 2.67 -13.69 -7.31
C ALA A 191 3.08 -12.37 -6.63
N PRO A 192 3.48 -11.33 -7.36
CA PRO A 192 3.79 -10.04 -6.76
C PRO A 192 2.53 -9.35 -6.21
N ASN A 193 1.43 -9.40 -6.97
CA ASN A 193 0.12 -8.81 -6.71
C ASN A 193 -0.84 -9.77 -6.00
N GLN A 194 -0.40 -10.39 -4.90
CA GLN A 194 -1.29 -11.24 -4.10
C GLN A 194 -2.44 -10.42 -3.53
N SER A 195 -3.66 -10.97 -3.61
CA SER A 195 -4.83 -10.43 -2.91
C SER A 195 -4.70 -10.61 -1.39
N PRO A 196 -5.55 -9.95 -0.59
CA PRO A 196 -5.56 -10.14 0.86
C PRO A 196 -5.68 -11.61 1.29
N THR A 197 -6.64 -12.35 0.73
CA THR A 197 -6.87 -13.76 1.07
C THR A 197 -5.66 -14.62 0.72
N ASP A 198 -5.04 -14.37 -0.44
CA ASP A 198 -3.87 -15.13 -0.88
C ASP A 198 -2.64 -14.85 0.00
N SER A 199 -2.42 -13.59 0.36
CA SER A 199 -1.33 -13.18 1.25
C SER A 199 -1.48 -13.80 2.64
N MET A 200 -2.70 -13.71 3.22
CA MET A 200 -3.01 -14.30 4.53
C MET A 200 -2.88 -15.82 4.52
N ARG A 201 -3.35 -16.48 3.47
CA ARG A 201 -3.21 -17.93 3.31
C ARG A 201 -1.75 -18.38 3.21
N GLN A 202 -0.88 -17.59 2.57
CA GLN A 202 0.55 -17.89 2.46
C GLN A 202 1.36 -17.49 3.70
N GLY A 203 0.82 -16.60 4.56
CA GLY A 203 1.57 -15.99 5.67
C GLY A 203 2.74 -15.11 5.19
N MET A 204 2.83 -14.83 3.90
CA MET A 204 3.92 -14.06 3.31
C MET A 204 3.51 -13.32 2.04
N ALA A 205 4.11 -12.16 1.81
CA ALA A 205 3.89 -11.37 0.61
C ALA A 205 5.10 -10.49 0.23
N SER A 206 5.11 -10.00 -1.01
CA SER A 206 6.07 -8.98 -1.47
C SER A 206 5.65 -7.58 -1.02
N CYS A 207 6.49 -6.56 -1.30
CA CYS A 207 6.16 -5.16 -1.02
C CYS A 207 4.79 -4.75 -1.63
N THR A 208 4.46 -5.24 -2.83
CA THR A 208 3.15 -5.04 -3.45
C THR A 208 2.01 -5.67 -2.63
N GLY A 209 2.11 -6.96 -2.30
CA GLY A 209 1.05 -7.66 -1.56
C GLY A 209 0.86 -7.11 -0.14
N LEU A 210 1.95 -6.71 0.53
CA LEU A 210 1.89 -6.00 1.81
C LEU A 210 1.23 -4.62 1.67
N SER A 211 1.50 -3.89 0.58
CA SER A 211 0.86 -2.60 0.30
C SER A 211 -0.64 -2.75 0.01
N ILE A 212 -1.04 -3.79 -0.72
CA ILE A 212 -2.46 -4.13 -0.93
C ILE A 212 -3.13 -4.40 0.41
N LEU A 213 -2.56 -5.27 1.26
CA LEU A 213 -3.09 -5.56 2.59
C LEU A 213 -3.30 -4.31 3.44
N LEU A 214 -2.30 -3.42 3.51
CA LEU A 214 -2.39 -2.21 4.31
C LEU A 214 -3.39 -1.21 3.72
N CYS A 215 -3.40 -1.03 2.41
CA CYS A 215 -4.35 -0.16 1.73
C CYS A 215 -5.79 -0.65 2.00
N ASP A 216 -6.06 -1.94 1.81
CA ASP A 216 -7.37 -2.54 2.06
C ASP A 216 -7.79 -2.45 3.54
N ALA A 217 -6.85 -2.61 4.48
CA ALA A 217 -7.12 -2.44 5.91
C ALA A 217 -7.55 -1.01 6.25
N PHE A 218 -6.90 0.01 5.68
CA PHE A 218 -7.33 1.40 5.81
C PHE A 218 -8.70 1.64 5.18
N ARG A 219 -8.91 1.17 3.94
CA ARG A 219 -10.19 1.32 3.23
C ARG A 219 -11.35 0.65 3.96
N ALA A 220 -11.10 -0.48 4.62
CA ALA A 220 -12.10 -1.23 5.38
C ALA A 220 -12.64 -0.46 6.59
N VAL A 221 -11.90 0.51 7.11
CA VAL A 221 -12.35 1.40 8.21
C VAL A 221 -12.72 2.81 7.73
N GLY A 222 -12.79 3.02 6.41
CA GLY A 222 -13.22 4.29 5.82
C GLY A 222 -12.10 5.33 5.68
N LEU A 223 -10.83 4.94 5.81
CA LEU A 223 -9.68 5.81 5.56
C LEU A 223 -9.32 5.79 4.06
N PRO A 224 -9.20 6.93 3.38
CA PRO A 224 -8.72 6.97 2.00
C PRO A 224 -7.26 6.54 1.94
N ALA A 225 -6.99 5.51 1.14
CA ALA A 225 -5.66 4.96 0.97
C ALA A 225 -5.43 4.51 -0.48
N ARG A 226 -4.18 4.54 -0.90
CA ARG A 226 -3.75 4.10 -2.23
C ARG A 226 -2.35 3.50 -2.19
N VAL A 227 -2.08 2.60 -3.14
CA VAL A 227 -0.73 2.07 -3.33
C VAL A 227 0.10 3.12 -4.06
N ALA A 228 1.30 3.37 -3.56
CA ALA A 228 2.31 4.18 -4.23
C ALA A 228 3.56 3.35 -4.48
N GLY A 229 4.38 3.76 -5.45
CA GLY A 229 5.50 2.95 -5.87
C GLY A 229 6.45 3.61 -6.84
N VAL A 230 7.60 2.97 -7.01
CA VAL A 230 8.61 3.32 -8.00
C VAL A 230 8.92 2.09 -8.86
N PRO A 231 9.00 2.23 -10.20
CA PRO A 231 9.35 1.12 -11.08
C PRO A 231 10.83 0.72 -10.96
N THR A 232 11.73 1.70 -10.83
CA THR A 232 13.12 1.46 -10.43
C THR A 232 13.74 2.68 -9.74
N TRP A 233 14.63 2.45 -8.78
CA TRP A 233 15.42 3.53 -8.18
C TRP A 233 16.38 4.19 -9.19
N THR A 234 16.80 5.43 -8.89
CA THR A 234 17.78 6.14 -9.73
C THR A 234 19.17 5.52 -9.62
N THR A 235 19.58 5.14 -8.42
CA THR A 235 20.95 4.72 -8.10
C THR A 235 21.18 3.21 -8.15
N ILE A 236 20.15 2.38 -7.95
CA ILE A 236 20.22 0.92 -8.02
C ILE A 236 19.08 0.36 -8.87
N ASN A 237 19.22 -0.87 -9.36
CA ASN A 237 18.08 -1.58 -9.93
C ASN A 237 17.23 -2.17 -8.80
N GLY A 238 15.93 -1.94 -8.86
CA GLY A 238 14.99 -2.40 -7.84
C GLY A 238 13.76 -1.50 -7.75
N ASN A 239 12.59 -2.11 -7.60
CA ASN A 239 11.31 -1.43 -7.40
C ASN A 239 10.91 -1.43 -5.94
N HIS A 240 9.90 -0.64 -5.60
CA HIS A 240 9.24 -0.76 -4.30
C HIS A 240 7.83 -0.22 -4.38
N ASN A 241 6.93 -0.81 -3.59
CA ASN A 241 5.56 -0.34 -3.39
C ASN A 241 5.32 -0.13 -1.89
N TRP A 242 4.56 0.91 -1.56
CA TRP A 242 4.16 1.30 -0.22
C TRP A 242 2.75 1.91 -0.26
N VAL A 243 2.30 2.53 0.84
CA VAL A 243 0.96 3.10 0.95
C VAL A 243 1.00 4.59 1.24
N GLU A 244 0.14 5.34 0.56
CA GLU A 244 -0.24 6.69 0.96
C GLU A 244 -1.63 6.66 1.62
N VAL A 245 -1.77 7.30 2.78
CA VAL A 245 -3.05 7.44 3.51
C VAL A 245 -3.39 8.92 3.65
N TRP A 246 -4.66 9.28 3.44
CA TRP A 246 -5.08 10.68 3.48
C TRP A 246 -5.60 11.09 4.86
N LEU A 247 -4.94 12.08 5.48
CA LEU A 247 -5.22 12.55 6.84
C LEU A 247 -5.60 14.04 6.88
N GLY A 248 -6.07 14.60 5.75
CA GLY A 248 -6.36 16.03 5.58
C GLY A 248 -7.48 16.59 6.45
N PRO A 249 -7.81 17.87 6.40
CA PRO A 249 -9.00 18.40 7.06
C PRO A 249 -10.29 17.78 6.51
N ASP A 250 -11.34 17.75 7.32
CA ASP A 250 -12.69 17.43 6.86
C ASP A 250 -13.15 18.45 5.81
N GLY A 251 -13.90 18.00 4.79
CA GLY A 251 -14.67 18.92 3.94
C GLY A 251 -14.47 18.83 2.42
N ALA A 252 -15.63 18.97 1.75
CA ALA A 252 -15.96 19.29 0.35
C ALA A 252 -16.09 18.12 -0.66
N PRO A 253 -17.14 18.03 -1.49
CA PRO A 253 -18.49 18.59 -1.40
C PRO A 253 -19.53 17.45 -1.15
N LYS A 254 -20.84 17.72 -1.20
CA LYS A 254 -21.91 16.72 -0.96
C LYS A 254 -21.94 15.65 -2.07
N ALA A 255 -22.69 14.56 -1.90
CA ALA A 255 -22.77 13.47 -2.88
C ALA A 255 -23.21 13.92 -4.30
N ASP A 256 -23.89 15.07 -4.39
CA ASP A 256 -24.41 15.70 -5.61
C ASP A 256 -23.49 16.78 -6.20
N SER A 257 -22.36 17.04 -5.58
CA SER A 257 -21.50 18.15 -5.96
C SER A 257 -20.55 17.78 -7.09
N ALA A 258 -20.19 18.77 -7.92
CA ALA A 258 -19.30 18.56 -9.05
C ALA A 258 -18.01 17.85 -8.60
N ILE A 259 -17.71 16.72 -9.25
CA ILE A 259 -16.51 15.93 -9.01
C ILE A 259 -15.31 16.82 -9.39
N SER A 260 -14.71 17.47 -8.40
CA SER A 260 -13.38 18.03 -8.56
C SER A 260 -12.39 16.89 -8.47
N PRO A 261 -11.43 16.77 -9.40
CA PRO A 261 -10.41 15.73 -9.32
C PRO A 261 -9.76 15.69 -7.93
N PRO A 262 -9.32 14.51 -7.45
CA PRO A 262 -8.69 14.34 -6.13
C PRO A 262 -7.47 15.25 -5.87
N GLU A 263 -6.97 15.93 -6.90
CA GLU A 263 -5.80 16.80 -6.88
C GLU A 263 -6.12 18.30 -6.77
N ALA A 264 -7.28 18.69 -6.26
CA ALA A 264 -7.40 20.04 -5.71
C ALA A 264 -6.22 20.26 -4.74
N ALA A 265 -5.38 21.27 -4.98
CA ALA A 265 -4.07 21.42 -4.33
C ALA A 265 -4.12 21.33 -2.78
N ALA A 266 -5.26 21.70 -2.18
CA ALA A 266 -5.52 21.57 -0.76
C ALA A 266 -5.56 20.13 -0.23
N TRP A 267 -6.02 19.14 -1.01
CA TRP A 267 -6.07 17.74 -0.61
C TRP A 267 -4.77 16.99 -0.89
N ALA A 268 -3.98 17.44 -1.85
CA ALA A 268 -2.72 16.78 -2.22
C ALA A 268 -1.67 16.80 -1.08
N ALA A 269 -1.61 17.88 -0.30
CA ALA A 269 -0.70 18.06 0.83
C ALA A 269 -1.05 17.21 2.07
N ALA A 270 -2.22 16.56 2.06
CA ALA A 270 -2.78 15.84 3.20
C ALA A 270 -2.54 14.32 3.13
N TRP A 271 -1.98 13.82 2.03
CA TRP A 271 -1.49 12.46 1.93
C TRP A 271 -0.25 12.29 2.81
N ARG A 272 -0.16 11.15 3.48
CA ARG A 272 0.96 10.74 4.31
C ARG A 272 1.51 9.41 3.82
N VAL A 273 2.82 9.30 3.79
CA VAL A 273 3.53 8.09 3.38
C VAL A 273 3.67 7.16 4.57
N THR A 274 3.46 5.87 4.34
CA THR A 274 3.75 4.81 5.31
C THR A 274 4.05 3.48 4.63
N GLU A 275 4.54 2.53 5.42
CA GLU A 275 4.77 1.14 5.03
C GLU A 275 3.95 0.17 5.87
N TYR A 276 3.79 -1.05 5.36
CA TYR A 276 3.24 -2.18 6.12
C TYR A 276 3.95 -2.38 7.47
N ASN A 277 5.26 -2.19 7.48
CA ASN A 277 6.08 -2.11 8.68
C ASN A 277 6.46 -0.65 8.93
N PRO A 278 5.68 0.11 9.73
CA PRO A 278 5.83 1.55 9.82
C PRO A 278 7.16 1.94 10.50
N ASP A 279 7.75 3.05 10.06
CA ASP A 279 8.92 3.64 10.72
C ASP A 279 8.51 4.17 12.11
N PRO A 280 9.34 4.00 13.16
CA PRO A 280 9.05 4.53 14.50
C PRO A 280 8.84 6.04 14.55
N LYS A 281 9.37 6.81 13.59
CA LYS A 281 9.16 8.26 13.47
C LYS A 281 7.78 8.62 12.92
N GLY A 282 7.02 7.64 12.41
CA GLY A 282 5.66 7.80 11.92
C GLY A 282 5.60 8.20 10.45
N TRP A 283 4.58 8.99 10.10
CA TRP A 283 4.29 9.38 8.72
C TRP A 283 5.45 10.08 8.04
N ASP A 284 5.53 9.90 6.72
CA ASP A 284 6.55 10.54 5.87
C ASP A 284 8.00 10.15 6.24
N HIS A 285 8.14 9.09 7.02
CA HIS A 285 9.41 8.44 7.33
C HIS A 285 9.38 6.98 6.89
N ALA A 286 10.37 6.59 6.11
CA ALA A 286 10.62 5.23 5.67
C ALA A 286 12.07 5.10 5.19
N TRP A 287 12.59 3.88 5.12
CA TRP A 287 13.97 3.60 4.67
C TRP A 287 14.25 4.08 3.24
N PHE A 288 13.20 4.21 2.41
CA PHE A 288 13.32 4.57 1.01
C PHE A 288 13.22 6.08 0.74
N MET A 289 12.94 6.91 1.75
CA MET A 289 12.59 8.32 1.50
C MET A 289 13.68 9.10 0.73
N ASP A 290 14.97 8.94 1.05
CA ASP A 290 15.99 9.65 0.27
C ASP A 290 16.12 9.08 -1.16
N ARG A 291 15.79 7.80 -1.39
CA ARG A 291 15.76 7.25 -2.76
C ARG A 291 14.61 7.86 -3.56
N ALA A 292 13.44 8.00 -2.93
CA ALA A 292 12.29 8.66 -3.54
C ALA A 292 12.56 10.15 -3.80
N ALA A 293 13.27 10.84 -2.90
CA ALA A 293 13.71 12.21 -3.10
C ALA A 293 14.71 12.39 -4.28
N ALA A 294 15.45 11.33 -4.60
CA ALA A 294 16.38 11.33 -5.73
C ALA A 294 15.70 11.08 -7.10
N ALA A 295 14.40 10.71 -7.11
CA ALA A 295 13.62 10.40 -8.30
C ALA A 295 13.75 11.50 -9.37
N ASP A 296 13.87 11.08 -10.62
CA ASP A 296 14.08 11.99 -11.75
C ASP A 296 12.78 12.18 -12.55
N PRO A 297 12.14 13.36 -12.50
CA PRO A 297 10.88 13.59 -13.21
C PRO A 297 11.07 13.53 -14.73
N ALA A 298 12.29 13.67 -15.26
CA ALA A 298 12.56 13.49 -16.68
C ALA A 298 12.59 12.01 -17.12
N ARG A 299 12.63 11.07 -16.17
CA ARG A 299 12.78 9.63 -16.43
C ARG A 299 11.60 8.84 -15.84
N PRO A 300 10.59 8.48 -16.65
CA PRO A 300 9.37 7.81 -16.19
C PRO A 300 9.63 6.58 -15.31
N GLU A 301 10.63 5.77 -15.65
CA GLU A 301 10.98 4.57 -14.89
C GLU A 301 11.46 4.85 -13.46
N THR A 302 11.83 6.10 -13.14
CA THR A 302 12.29 6.51 -11.82
C THR A 302 11.32 7.43 -11.08
N ARG A 303 10.20 7.81 -11.72
CA ARG A 303 9.16 8.62 -11.10
C ARG A 303 8.46 7.85 -9.99
N ILE A 304 7.82 8.59 -9.11
CA ILE A 304 6.96 8.03 -8.08
C ILE A 304 5.53 8.07 -8.55
N TYR A 305 4.82 6.96 -8.46
CA TYR A 305 3.45 6.80 -8.91
C TYR A 305 2.55 6.47 -7.73
N ALA A 306 1.29 6.91 -7.77
CA ALA A 306 0.23 6.39 -6.90
C ALA A 306 -0.96 5.90 -7.73
N THR A 307 -1.59 4.81 -7.31
CA THR A 307 -2.77 4.25 -7.99
C THR A 307 -3.94 5.22 -7.95
N CYS A 308 -4.71 5.25 -9.02
CA CYS A 308 -5.93 6.06 -9.13
C CYS A 308 -7.04 5.20 -9.73
N TRP A 309 -8.24 5.29 -9.17
CA TRP A 309 -9.42 4.62 -9.73
C TRP A 309 -10.13 5.50 -10.76
N TYR A 310 -10.07 6.83 -10.56
CA TYR A 310 -10.38 7.77 -11.62
C TYR A 310 -9.43 7.56 -12.80
N ARG A 311 -9.99 7.70 -14.00
CA ARG A 311 -9.20 7.71 -15.22
C ARG A 311 -8.29 8.93 -15.23
N THR A 312 -7.02 8.69 -15.50
CA THR A 312 -6.01 9.72 -15.73
C THR A 312 -5.27 9.41 -17.03
N ASP A 313 -4.44 10.35 -17.48
CA ASP A 313 -3.58 10.15 -18.65
C ASP A 313 -2.31 9.33 -18.32
N LEU A 314 -2.18 8.87 -17.07
CA LEU A 314 -1.04 8.12 -16.59
C LEU A 314 -1.49 6.73 -16.13
N LEU A 315 -0.64 5.74 -16.35
CA LEU A 315 -0.83 4.40 -15.79
C LEU A 315 0.15 4.16 -14.66
N PHE A 316 -0.30 3.38 -13.68
CA PHE A 316 0.60 2.87 -12.65
C PHE A 316 1.49 1.77 -13.27
N PRO A 317 2.82 1.91 -13.27
CA PRO A 317 3.69 0.91 -13.88
C PRO A 317 3.80 -0.33 -12.99
N MET A 318 2.99 -1.35 -13.31
CA MET A 318 3.10 -2.66 -12.68
C MET A 318 4.31 -3.38 -13.26
N VAL A 319 5.41 -3.46 -12.52
CA VAL A 319 6.70 -4.02 -13.00
C VAL A 319 6.63 -5.50 -13.41
N TRP A 320 5.60 -6.23 -12.98
CA TRP A 320 5.30 -7.59 -13.44
C TRP A 320 4.44 -7.65 -14.71
N ASN A 321 3.84 -6.53 -15.10
CA ASN A 321 2.92 -6.40 -16.23
C ASN A 321 2.93 -4.97 -16.79
N LEU A 322 4.05 -4.52 -17.35
CA LEU A 322 4.22 -3.14 -17.86
C LEU A 322 3.27 -2.80 -19.03
N GLY A 323 2.72 -3.82 -19.68
CA GLY A 323 1.74 -3.68 -20.76
C GLY A 323 0.31 -3.45 -20.29
N ALA A 324 0.03 -3.57 -18.98
CA ALA A 324 -1.28 -3.35 -18.42
C ALA A 324 -1.81 -1.94 -18.70
N ARG A 325 -3.14 -1.83 -18.81
CA ARG A 325 -3.86 -0.61 -19.24
C ARG A 325 -5.07 -0.28 -18.36
N ASP A 326 -5.23 -1.00 -17.27
CA ASP A 326 -6.42 -1.04 -16.42
C ASP A 326 -6.21 -0.42 -15.03
N VAL A 327 -4.97 -0.08 -14.67
CA VAL A 327 -4.63 0.62 -13.42
C VAL A 327 -4.08 2.01 -13.74
N PHE A 328 -4.87 3.04 -13.45
CA PHE A 328 -4.45 4.43 -13.64
C PHE A 328 -3.52 4.89 -12.52
N GLY A 329 -2.74 5.93 -12.81
CA GLY A 329 -1.72 6.46 -11.92
C GLY A 329 -1.79 7.97 -11.78
N LEU A 330 -1.13 8.48 -10.74
CA LEU A 330 -0.80 9.88 -10.53
C LEU A 330 0.71 10.01 -10.37
N ASP A 331 1.31 11.05 -10.95
CA ASP A 331 2.72 11.35 -10.71
C ASP A 331 2.88 12.06 -9.38
N ARG A 332 3.55 11.40 -8.44
CA ARG A 332 3.79 11.89 -7.08
C ARG A 332 5.20 12.42 -6.89
N THR A 333 6.05 12.41 -7.92
CA THR A 333 7.48 12.73 -7.81
C THR A 333 7.73 14.07 -7.11
N ALA A 334 6.98 15.11 -7.49
CA ALA A 334 7.09 16.44 -6.89
C ALA A 334 6.77 16.45 -5.38
N VAL A 335 5.86 15.58 -4.91
CA VAL A 335 5.55 15.48 -3.48
C VAL A 335 6.71 14.88 -2.70
N TYR A 336 7.38 13.87 -3.23
CA TYR A 336 8.57 13.29 -2.56
C TYR A 336 9.76 14.27 -2.57
N HIS A 337 9.86 15.15 -3.57
CA HIS A 337 10.78 16.28 -3.51
C HIS A 337 10.39 17.29 -2.42
N GLN A 338 9.10 17.62 -2.28
CA GLN A 338 8.60 18.51 -1.22
C GLN A 338 8.90 17.98 0.19
N LEU A 339 8.65 16.69 0.43
CA LEU A 339 8.99 16.02 1.69
C LEU A 339 10.50 16.05 2.00
N ALA A 340 11.34 16.27 0.98
CA ALA A 340 12.79 16.34 1.08
C ALA A 340 13.37 17.75 0.78
N GLY A 341 12.60 18.81 1.02
CA GLY A 341 13.09 20.20 0.90
C GLY A 341 12.76 20.91 -0.42
N GLY A 342 11.77 20.42 -1.18
CA GLY A 342 11.18 21.11 -2.34
C GLY A 342 11.93 20.93 -3.66
N HIS A 343 12.97 20.10 -3.70
CA HIS A 343 13.75 19.84 -4.91
C HIS A 343 14.28 18.40 -4.92
N ARG A 344 14.68 17.94 -6.11
CA ARG A 344 15.35 16.64 -6.27
C ARG A 344 16.63 16.61 -5.43
N GLN A 345 16.83 15.52 -4.69
CA GLN A 345 18.01 15.25 -3.87
C GLN A 345 18.87 14.14 -4.47
N PRO A 346 19.64 14.38 -5.56
CA PRO A 346 20.56 13.37 -6.09
C PRO A 346 21.75 13.15 -5.16
N VAL A 347 22.51 12.07 -5.38
CA VAL A 347 23.80 11.89 -4.70
C VAL A 347 24.76 12.99 -5.15
N ALA A 348 25.32 13.73 -4.21
CA ALA A 348 26.27 14.81 -4.50
C ALA A 348 27.54 14.28 -5.19
N ALA A 349 28.14 15.08 -6.07
CA ALA A 349 29.29 14.66 -6.88
C ALA A 349 30.54 14.32 -6.05
N ASP A 350 30.71 14.93 -4.89
CA ASP A 350 31.81 14.68 -3.94
C ASP A 350 31.50 13.56 -2.92
N ARG A 351 30.32 12.95 -3.03
CA ARG A 351 29.84 11.87 -2.16
C ARG A 351 29.58 10.59 -2.95
N CYS A 352 29.73 9.48 -2.25
CA CYS A 352 29.27 8.17 -2.71
C CYS A 352 28.35 7.57 -1.65
N LEU A 353 27.27 6.93 -2.06
CA LEU A 353 26.48 6.08 -1.18
C LEU A 353 27.04 4.65 -1.24
N ILE A 354 27.42 4.10 -0.10
CA ILE A 354 27.77 2.68 -0.01
C ILE A 354 26.58 1.94 0.58
N SER A 355 26.07 0.97 -0.17
CA SER A 355 25.00 0.06 0.24
C SER A 355 25.58 -1.30 0.50
N VAL A 356 25.42 -1.83 1.71
CA VAL A 356 26.00 -3.11 2.11
C VAL A 356 24.92 -4.12 2.45
N ARG A 357 25.04 -5.31 1.88
CA ARG A 357 24.25 -6.50 2.23
C ARG A 357 25.20 -7.54 2.80
N ALA A 358 24.74 -8.25 3.83
CA ALA A 358 25.44 -9.42 4.35
C ALA A 358 24.56 -10.65 4.15
N THR A 359 25.16 -11.73 3.69
CA THR A 359 24.52 -13.03 3.52
C THR A 359 25.25 -14.09 4.33
N ARG A 360 24.54 -15.12 4.77
CA ARG A 360 25.10 -16.33 5.37
C ARG A 360 24.34 -17.52 4.80
N ALA A 361 25.05 -18.47 4.21
CA ALA A 361 24.44 -19.60 3.50
C ALA A 361 23.35 -19.17 2.49
N GLY A 362 23.64 -18.13 1.70
CA GLY A 362 22.74 -17.57 0.69
C GLY A 362 21.53 -16.79 1.24
N LYS A 363 21.41 -16.62 2.56
CA LYS A 363 20.32 -15.89 3.21
C LYS A 363 20.80 -14.55 3.74
N ARG A 364 19.97 -13.51 3.57
CA ARG A 364 20.29 -12.17 4.04
C ARG A 364 20.26 -12.10 5.58
N VAL A 365 21.28 -11.54 6.20
CA VAL A 365 21.39 -11.46 7.67
C VAL A 365 21.70 -10.05 8.15
N ALA A 366 21.20 -9.74 9.36
CA ALA A 366 21.62 -8.57 10.09
C ALA A 366 23.00 -8.82 10.72
N ALA A 367 23.96 -7.98 10.38
CA ALA A 367 25.33 -8.04 10.86
C ALA A 367 25.85 -6.62 11.06
N THR A 368 26.60 -6.42 12.14
CA THR A 368 27.30 -5.15 12.40
C THR A 368 28.56 -5.11 11.54
N VAL A 369 28.57 -4.22 10.55
CA VAL A 369 29.67 -3.98 9.63
C VAL A 369 30.46 -2.78 10.12
N ALA A 370 31.74 -2.97 10.42
CA ALA A 370 32.66 -1.87 10.65
C ALA A 370 33.06 -1.24 9.31
N ILE A 371 33.04 0.09 9.27
CA ILE A 371 33.34 0.92 8.11
C ILE A 371 34.62 1.68 8.42
N VAL A 372 35.68 1.40 7.67
CA VAL A 372 36.97 2.07 7.82
C VAL A 372 37.30 2.78 6.51
N GLN A 373 37.56 4.07 6.59
CA GLN A 373 38.03 4.87 5.46
C GLN A 373 39.16 5.79 5.94
N PRO A 374 40.31 5.83 5.24
CA PRO A 374 41.42 6.68 5.64
C PRO A 374 41.00 8.14 5.80
N GLY A 375 41.38 8.76 6.92
CA GLY A 375 41.05 10.16 7.22
C GLY A 375 39.63 10.40 7.74
N GLN A 376 38.78 9.36 7.80
CA GLN A 376 37.44 9.43 8.36
C GLN A 376 37.37 8.68 9.69
N PRO A 377 36.48 9.09 10.61
CA PRO A 377 36.25 8.33 11.85
C PRO A 377 35.66 6.96 11.54
N ASP A 378 36.07 5.96 12.32
CA ASP A 378 35.48 4.63 12.28
C ASP A 378 33.99 4.69 12.60
N ARG A 379 33.20 3.98 11.79
CA ARG A 379 31.74 3.91 11.93
C ARG A 379 31.28 2.48 11.84
N THR A 380 30.05 2.23 12.25
CA THR A 380 29.39 0.94 12.06
C THR A 380 28.03 1.10 11.43
N VAL A 381 27.61 0.12 10.64
CA VAL A 381 26.25 0.01 10.13
C VAL A 381 25.73 -1.41 10.33
N VAL A 382 24.44 -1.58 10.58
CA VAL A 382 23.82 -2.90 10.71
C VAL A 382 23.11 -3.24 9.39
N THR A 383 23.51 -4.32 8.72
CA THR A 383 22.78 -4.84 7.54
C THR A 383 21.38 -5.31 7.91
N ARG A 384 20.47 -5.48 6.95
CA ARG A 384 19.13 -6.03 7.24
C ARG A 384 19.04 -7.52 6.93
N GLY A 385 18.10 -8.21 7.57
CA GLY A 385 17.81 -9.63 7.36
C GLY A 385 16.80 -9.92 6.23
N GLU A 386 16.46 -11.20 6.05
CA GLU A 386 15.49 -11.68 5.04
C GLU A 386 14.05 -11.17 5.25
N ASP A 387 13.73 -10.67 6.44
CA ASP A 387 12.40 -10.15 6.79
C ASP A 387 12.17 -8.71 6.30
N LYS A 388 13.17 -8.07 5.69
CA LYS A 388 13.09 -6.72 5.13
C LYS A 388 13.07 -6.75 3.61
N ASP A 389 12.56 -5.67 3.01
CA ASP A 389 12.53 -5.51 1.57
C ASP A 389 13.93 -5.73 0.95
N LEU A 390 13.97 -6.35 -0.24
CA LEU A 390 15.21 -6.59 -0.99
C LEU A 390 16.01 -5.29 -1.26
N ASN A 391 15.32 -4.16 -1.34
CA ASN A 391 15.89 -2.84 -1.58
C ASN A 391 16.09 -2.00 -0.32
N ASP A 392 15.57 -2.42 0.84
CA ASP A 392 15.97 -1.87 2.15
C ASP A 392 17.37 -2.38 2.46
N ILE A 393 18.38 -1.76 1.86
CA ILE A 393 19.80 -2.07 2.03
C ILE A 393 20.39 -1.07 3.00
N ALA A 394 21.20 -1.57 3.94
CA ALA A 394 21.92 -0.70 4.85
C ALA A 394 22.85 0.21 4.06
N ARG A 395 22.66 1.52 4.19
CA ARG A 395 23.26 2.52 3.32
C ARG A 395 23.83 3.66 4.14
N PHE A 396 24.99 4.15 3.74
CA PHE A 396 25.66 5.29 4.36
C PHE A 396 26.46 6.10 3.34
N ALA A 397 26.66 7.38 3.62
CA ALA A 397 27.44 8.26 2.76
C ALA A 397 28.92 8.28 3.17
N VAL A 398 29.79 8.34 2.15
CA VAL A 398 31.25 8.50 2.27
C VAL A 398 31.75 9.59 1.31
N PRO A 399 32.86 10.26 1.61
CA PRO A 399 33.57 11.07 0.61
C PRO A 399 33.99 10.20 -0.59
N ALA A 400 33.78 10.72 -1.80
CA ALA A 400 34.11 9.99 -3.03
C ALA A 400 35.61 9.94 -3.34
N ASN A 401 36.39 10.90 -2.82
CA ASN A 401 37.78 11.12 -3.22
C ASN A 401 38.81 10.59 -2.19
N GLU A 402 38.37 10.02 -1.08
CA GLU A 402 39.25 9.68 0.06
C GLU A 402 39.60 8.19 0.13
N GLY A 403 40.14 7.64 -0.95
CA GLY A 403 40.62 6.26 -0.98
C GLY A 403 39.53 5.19 -0.89
N ARG A 404 39.93 3.94 -0.58
CA ARG A 404 39.02 2.78 -0.49
C ARG A 404 38.31 2.75 0.86
N VAL A 405 37.08 2.24 0.86
CA VAL A 405 36.32 1.96 2.09
C VAL A 405 36.41 0.47 2.37
N GLU A 406 36.86 0.11 3.57
CA GLU A 406 36.85 -1.27 4.04
C GLU A 406 35.60 -1.56 4.86
N LEU A 407 34.96 -2.67 4.55
CA LEU A 407 33.76 -3.18 5.21
C LEU A 407 34.10 -4.49 5.89
N ARG A 408 34.08 -4.51 7.22
CA ARG A 408 34.58 -5.64 8.01
C ARG A 408 33.50 -6.25 8.89
N VAL A 409 33.38 -7.57 8.87
CA VAL A 409 32.53 -8.38 9.77
C VAL A 409 33.34 -9.59 10.24
N GLY A 410 33.82 -9.56 11.48
CA GLY A 410 34.72 -10.60 11.98
C GLY A 410 35.99 -10.68 11.11
N ALA A 411 36.24 -11.86 10.53
CA ALA A 411 37.37 -12.09 9.62
C ALA A 411 37.08 -11.74 8.15
N VAL A 412 35.82 -11.43 7.80
CA VAL A 412 35.44 -11.07 6.43
C VAL A 412 35.68 -9.59 6.20
N THR A 413 36.41 -9.26 5.13
CA THR A 413 36.64 -7.89 4.68
C THR A 413 36.28 -7.77 3.21
N ALA A 414 35.46 -6.77 2.86
CA ALA A 414 35.24 -6.34 1.49
C ALA A 414 35.73 -4.91 1.30
N LEU A 415 36.17 -4.61 0.07
CA LEU A 415 36.61 -3.27 -0.32
C LEU A 415 35.58 -2.65 -1.25
N ALA A 416 35.19 -1.41 -0.96
CA ALA A 416 34.42 -0.57 -1.85
C ALA A 416 35.31 0.55 -2.37
N ILE A 417 35.17 0.87 -3.67
CA ILE A 417 35.80 2.05 -4.27
C ILE A 417 34.68 3.10 -4.40
N PRO A 418 34.70 4.18 -3.60
CA PRO A 418 33.71 5.24 -3.73
C PRO A 418 33.73 5.86 -5.12
N VAL A 419 32.55 6.14 -5.66
CA VAL A 419 32.37 6.83 -6.95
C VAL A 419 31.44 8.02 -6.76
N GLY A 420 31.93 9.20 -7.14
CA GLY A 420 31.22 10.47 -6.97
C GLY A 420 29.84 10.49 -7.65
N GLY A 421 28.81 10.92 -6.92
CA GLY A 421 27.43 10.99 -7.42
C GLY A 421 26.79 9.63 -7.69
N LYS A 422 27.37 8.53 -7.19
CA LYS A 422 26.88 7.17 -7.41
C LYS A 422 26.60 6.45 -6.10
N GLU A 423 25.89 5.34 -6.25
CA GLU A 423 25.76 4.33 -5.20
C GLU A 423 26.52 3.08 -5.62
N VAL A 424 27.27 2.51 -4.67
CA VAL A 424 28.01 1.25 -4.84
C VAL A 424 27.40 0.23 -3.89
N VAL A 425 26.93 -0.89 -4.43
CA VAL A 425 26.40 -2.01 -3.65
C VAL A 425 27.52 -3.02 -3.41
N VAL A 426 27.69 -3.43 -2.15
CA VAL A 426 28.68 -4.42 -1.72
C VAL A 426 27.98 -5.58 -1.04
N GLU A 427 28.30 -6.80 -1.46
CA GLU A 427 27.85 -8.04 -0.87
C GLU A 427 28.95 -8.60 0.04
N LEU A 428 28.59 -8.93 1.28
CA LEU A 428 29.43 -9.63 2.25
C LEU A 428 28.89 -11.04 2.46
N GLU A 429 29.58 -12.04 1.92
CA GLU A 429 29.28 -13.44 2.22
C GLU A 429 29.98 -13.85 3.52
N LEU A 430 29.18 -14.07 4.56
CA LEU A 430 29.63 -14.46 5.89
C LEU A 430 29.69 -15.99 5.99
N PRO A 431 30.68 -16.53 6.74
CA PRO A 431 30.79 -17.95 7.04
C PRO A 431 29.54 -18.51 7.71
#